data_AF-A0A316MT94-F1
#
_entry.id   AF-A0A316MT94-F1
#
_cell.length_a   1.000
_cell.length_b   1.000
_cell.length_c   1.000
_cell.angle_alpha   90.00
_cell.angle_beta   90.00
_cell.angle_gamma   90.00
#
_symmetry.space_group_name_H-M   'P 1'
#
loop_
_entity.id
_entity.type
_entity.pdbx_description
1 polymer ?
#
loop_
_entity_poly.entity_id
_entity_poly.type
_entity_poly.pdbx_seq_one_letter_code
_entity_poly.pdbx_strand_id
1 'polypeptide(L)'
;MNVIQKVFGTHSERELKRIEPLVKRIEELRPSMQQLSDAELKAKTEEFKKRLSEGETLDDLLPEAFAVVREAGKRVLNMEHFRVQLIGGIILHQGRIAEMKTGEGKTLVSTLPAYLNALEGKGVHIVTVNDYLAKRDAEWMGEIHKFLGLTVGVVLNSMTP
;
A
#
# COMPACT_ATOMS: atom_id res chain seq x y z
N MET A 1 17.94 7.32 -28.69
CA MET A 1 16.46 7.27 -28.60
C MET A 1 15.91 7.08 -30.00
N ASN A 2 15.37 5.91 -30.32
CA ASN A 2 14.90 5.57 -31.67
C ASN A 2 13.51 6.17 -31.94
N VAL A 3 13.27 6.61 -33.18
CA VAL A 3 12.01 7.23 -33.64
C VAL A 3 10.77 6.37 -33.32
N ILE A 4 10.94 5.03 -33.33
CA ILE A 4 9.90 4.06 -32.97
C ILE A 4 9.45 4.21 -31.51
N GLN A 5 10.36 4.45 -30.56
CA GLN A 5 10.01 4.66 -29.14
C GLN A 5 9.30 6.00 -28.91
N LYS A 6 9.61 7.03 -29.70
CA LYS A 6 8.90 8.33 -29.61
C LYS A 6 7.44 8.24 -30.05
N VAL A 7 7.09 7.35 -30.98
CA VAL A 7 5.72 7.20 -31.50
C VAL A 7 4.90 6.21 -30.67
N PHE A 8 5.54 5.17 -30.11
CA PHE A 8 4.85 4.05 -29.48
C PHE A 8 5.01 3.96 -27.96
N GLY A 9 5.81 4.86 -27.37
CA GLY A 9 6.15 4.91 -25.95
C GLY A 9 7.08 3.77 -25.51
N THR A 10 7.56 3.87 -24.27
CA THR A 10 8.29 2.77 -23.62
C THR A 10 7.33 1.72 -23.07
N HIS A 11 7.83 0.50 -22.79
CA HIS A 11 7.06 -0.52 -22.08
C HIS A 11 6.52 0.03 -20.75
N SER A 12 7.37 0.71 -19.98
CA SER A 12 6.98 1.32 -18.70
C SER A 12 5.89 2.36 -18.85
N GLU A 13 5.93 3.22 -19.88
CA GLU A 13 4.86 4.19 -20.14
C GLU A 13 3.51 3.52 -20.43
N ARG A 14 3.51 2.40 -21.16
CA ARG A 14 2.28 1.65 -21.43
C ARG A 14 1.72 1.02 -20.17
N GLU A 15 2.59 0.46 -19.33
CA GLU A 15 2.21 -0.10 -18.04
C GLU A 15 1.63 0.94 -17.09
N LEU A 16 2.24 2.13 -17.02
CA LEU A 16 1.71 3.25 -16.26
C LEU A 16 0.33 3.69 -16.76
N LYS A 17 0.14 3.76 -18.09
CA LYS A 17 -1.18 4.05 -18.68
C LYS A 17 -2.24 3.01 -18.34
N ARG A 18 -1.88 1.74 -18.17
CA ARG A 18 -2.81 0.66 -17.80
C ARG A 18 -3.33 0.79 -16.38
N ILE A 19 -2.48 1.20 -15.44
CA ILE A 19 -2.86 1.36 -14.02
C ILE A 19 -3.42 2.75 -13.69
N GLU A 20 -3.26 3.72 -14.59
CA GLU A 20 -3.77 5.09 -14.44
C GLU A 20 -5.23 5.18 -13.97
N PRO A 21 -6.18 4.36 -14.47
CA PRO A 21 -7.55 4.35 -13.96
C PRO A 21 -7.66 3.94 -12.48
N LEU A 22 -6.86 2.96 -12.03
CA LEU A 22 -6.82 2.54 -10.62
C LEU A 22 -6.29 3.67 -9.72
N VAL A 23 -5.22 4.34 -10.15
CA VAL A 23 -4.64 5.46 -9.39
C VAL A 23 -5.66 6.59 -9.24
N LYS A 24 -6.38 6.93 -10.33
CA LYS A 24 -7.45 7.93 -10.28
C LYS A 24 -8.57 7.52 -9.34
N ARG A 25 -9.00 6.26 -9.39
CA ARG A 25 -10.04 5.75 -8.50
C ARG A 25 -9.66 5.89 -7.02
N ILE A 26 -8.41 5.60 -6.66
CA ILE A 26 -7.91 5.80 -5.30
C ILE A 26 -7.99 7.28 -4.89
N GLU A 27 -7.58 8.19 -5.77
CA GLU A 27 -7.63 9.64 -5.49
C GLU A 27 -9.05 10.18 -5.37
N GLU A 28 -9.97 9.71 -6.21
CA GLU A 28 -11.39 10.07 -6.18
C GLU A 28 -12.08 9.66 -4.87
N LEU A 29 -11.59 8.62 -4.20
CA LEU A 29 -12.10 8.17 -2.90
C LEU A 29 -11.62 9.03 -1.72
N ARG A 30 -10.66 9.94 -1.93
CA ARG A 30 -10.10 10.80 -0.87
C ARG A 30 -11.16 11.59 -0.09
N PRO A 31 -12.14 12.27 -0.73
CA PRO A 31 -13.14 13.04 0.01
C PRO A 31 -14.01 12.14 0.91
N SER A 32 -14.40 10.95 0.44
CA SER A 32 -15.17 10.01 1.25
C SER A 32 -14.37 9.48 2.44
N MET A 33 -13.07 9.18 2.27
CA MET A 33 -12.24 8.69 3.38
C MET A 33 -12.02 9.77 4.45
N GLN A 34 -11.91 11.04 4.05
CA GLN A 34 -11.77 12.17 4.98
C GLN A 34 -13.02 12.40 5.84
N GLN A 35 -14.19 12.03 5.35
CA GLN A 35 -15.46 12.18 6.09
C GLN A 35 -15.65 11.11 7.16
N LEU A 36 -14.95 9.97 7.06
CA LEU A 36 -15.05 8.90 8.04
C LEU A 36 -14.42 9.32 9.37
N SER A 37 -15.06 8.98 10.48
CA SER A 37 -14.42 8.96 11.79
C SER A 37 -13.33 7.90 11.86
N ASP A 38 -12.48 7.95 12.89
CA ASP A 38 -11.45 6.93 13.10
C ASP A 38 -12.07 5.54 13.30
N ALA A 39 -13.22 5.45 13.97
CA ALA A 39 -13.92 4.19 14.16
C ALA A 39 -14.42 3.60 12.82
N GLU A 40 -15.00 4.43 11.96
CA GLU A 40 -15.48 4.02 10.64
C GLU A 40 -14.33 3.64 9.71
N LEU A 41 -13.22 4.39 9.74
CA LEU A 41 -12.04 4.08 8.93
C LEU A 41 -11.40 2.75 9.35
N LYS A 42 -11.40 2.43 10.65
CA LYS A 42 -10.95 1.13 11.16
C LYS A 42 -11.91 0.00 10.79
N ALA A 43 -13.22 0.26 10.84
CA ALA A 43 -14.24 -0.73 10.49
C ALA A 43 -14.14 -1.20 9.03
N LYS A 44 -13.54 -0.40 8.14
CA LYS A 44 -13.24 -0.82 6.76
C LYS A 44 -12.43 -2.11 6.67
N THR A 45 -11.53 -2.39 7.61
CA THR A 45 -10.77 -3.65 7.60
C THR A 45 -11.69 -4.87 7.69
N GLU A 46 -12.68 -4.86 8.59
CA GLU A 46 -13.61 -5.97 8.75
C GLU A 46 -14.63 -6.03 7.59
N GLU A 47 -15.02 -4.88 7.04
CA GLU A 47 -15.81 -4.81 5.80
C GLU A 47 -15.09 -5.49 4.64
N PHE A 48 -13.80 -5.19 4.43
CA PHE A 48 -13.00 -5.77 3.35
C PHE A 48 -12.78 -7.27 3.53
N LYS A 49 -12.46 -7.73 4.75
CA LYS A 49 -12.36 -9.18 5.05
C LYS A 49 -13.66 -9.92 4.74
N LYS A 50 -14.81 -9.32 5.10
CA LYS A 50 -16.13 -9.87 4.78
C LYS A 50 -16.34 -9.95 3.27
N ARG A 51 -16.07 -8.86 2.52
CA ARG A 51 -16.19 -8.84 1.06
C ARG A 51 -15.30 -9.89 0.39
N LEU A 52 -14.07 -10.11 0.89
CA LEU A 52 -13.21 -11.20 0.43
C LEU A 52 -13.85 -12.58 0.66
N SER A 53 -14.45 -12.81 1.84
CA SER A 53 -15.15 -14.07 2.11
C SER A 53 -16.39 -14.29 1.24
N GLU A 54 -16.98 -13.21 0.73
CA GLU A 54 -18.15 -13.21 -0.16
C GLU A 54 -17.76 -13.34 -1.64
N GLY A 55 -16.46 -13.35 -1.95
CA GLY A 55 -15.93 -13.69 -3.28
C GLY A 55 -15.33 -12.52 -4.05
N GLU A 56 -15.25 -11.31 -3.48
CA GLU A 56 -14.44 -10.24 -4.07
C GLU A 56 -12.94 -10.60 -4.02
N THR A 57 -12.17 -10.10 -4.98
CA THR A 57 -10.73 -10.30 -5.05
C THR A 57 -9.98 -9.12 -4.41
N LEU A 58 -8.68 -9.31 -4.14
CA LEU A 58 -7.82 -8.21 -3.71
C LEU A 58 -7.75 -7.07 -4.75
N ASP A 59 -7.82 -7.39 -6.05
CA ASP A 59 -7.82 -6.40 -7.12
C ASP A 59 -9.09 -5.54 -7.10
N ASP A 60 -10.24 -6.14 -6.78
CA ASP A 60 -11.52 -5.42 -6.63
C ASP A 60 -11.45 -4.44 -5.45
N LEU A 61 -10.83 -4.86 -4.35
CA LEU A 61 -10.68 -4.06 -3.13
C LEU A 61 -9.57 -3.02 -3.19
N LEU A 62 -8.62 -3.17 -4.12
CA LEU A 62 -7.39 -2.36 -4.15
C LEU A 62 -7.66 -0.86 -4.06
N PRO A 63 -8.59 -0.27 -4.84
CA PRO A 63 -8.78 1.18 -4.80
C PRO A 63 -9.23 1.70 -3.43
N GLU A 64 -10.17 0.98 -2.80
CA GLU A 64 -10.72 1.34 -1.49
C GLU A 64 -9.71 1.08 -0.37
N ALA A 65 -9.05 -0.07 -0.38
CA ALA A 65 -8.02 -0.41 0.60
C ALA A 65 -6.85 0.59 0.57
N PHE A 66 -6.39 0.98 -0.62
CA PHE A 66 -5.31 1.98 -0.74
C PHE A 66 -5.77 3.37 -0.28
N ALA A 67 -7.00 3.76 -0.56
CA ALA A 67 -7.56 5.02 -0.07
C ALA A 67 -7.66 5.04 1.47
N VAL A 68 -8.05 3.92 2.09
CA VAL A 68 -8.09 3.75 3.55
C VAL A 68 -6.68 3.89 4.16
N VAL A 69 -5.69 3.18 3.62
CA VAL A 69 -4.30 3.26 4.09
C VAL A 69 -3.72 4.65 3.93
N ARG A 70 -4.02 5.32 2.82
CA ARG A 70 -3.58 6.69 2.56
C ARG A 70 -4.12 7.67 3.61
N GLU A 71 -5.40 7.58 3.93
CA GLU A 71 -6.02 8.41 4.97
C GLU A 71 -5.48 8.05 6.37
N ALA A 72 -5.27 6.76 6.66
CA ALA A 72 -4.67 6.32 7.91
C ALA A 72 -3.22 6.86 8.08
N GLY A 73 -2.42 6.87 7.01
CA GLY A 73 -1.08 7.48 7.02
C GLY A 73 -1.11 8.96 7.38
N LYS A 74 -2.08 9.70 6.84
CA LYS A 74 -2.28 11.11 7.16
C LYS A 74 -2.69 11.30 8.63
N ARG A 75 -3.59 10.49 9.17
CA ARG A 75 -4.07 10.63 10.56
C ARG A 75 -3.04 10.22 11.60
N VAL A 76 -2.32 9.14 11.34
CA VAL A 76 -1.43 8.50 12.32
C VAL A 76 -0.03 9.09 12.27
N LEU A 77 0.51 9.30 11.07
CA LEU A 77 1.90 9.72 10.88
C LEU A 77 2.03 11.14 10.32
N ASN A 78 0.92 11.83 10.04
CA ASN A 78 0.92 13.09 9.29
C ASN A 78 1.63 12.97 7.93
N MET A 79 1.56 11.78 7.31
CA MET A 79 2.16 11.48 6.01
C MET A 79 1.10 10.98 5.05
N GLU A 80 0.79 11.76 4.02
CA GLU A 80 -0.17 11.37 3.00
C GLU A 80 0.55 10.87 1.74
N HIS A 81 0.16 9.71 1.21
CA HIS A 81 0.79 9.18 0.01
C HIS A 81 0.60 10.12 -1.18
N PHE A 82 1.70 10.37 -1.89
CA PHE A 82 1.69 11.03 -3.19
C PHE A 82 1.22 10.09 -4.30
N ARG A 83 0.79 10.66 -5.42
CA ARG A 83 0.37 9.90 -6.61
C ARG A 83 1.41 8.85 -7.05
N VAL A 84 2.69 9.22 -7.09
CA VAL A 84 3.78 8.32 -7.46
C VAL A 84 3.96 7.16 -6.48
N GLN A 85 3.58 7.35 -5.22
CA GLN A 85 3.61 6.30 -4.21
C GLN A 85 2.43 5.33 -4.35
N LEU A 86 1.25 5.82 -4.74
CA LEU A 86 0.11 4.97 -5.12
C LEU A 86 0.47 4.08 -6.31
N ILE A 87 1.10 4.66 -7.34
CA ILE A 87 1.64 3.92 -8.48
C ILE A 87 2.60 2.81 -8.00
N GLY A 88 3.58 3.16 -7.16
CA GLY A 88 4.52 2.20 -6.60
C GLY A 88 3.83 1.06 -5.86
N GLY A 89 2.82 1.37 -5.05
CA GLY A 89 2.04 0.36 -4.32
C GLY A 89 1.29 -0.61 -5.24
N ILE A 90 0.68 -0.12 -6.32
CA ILE A 90 0.00 -0.96 -7.32
C ILE A 90 1.00 -1.89 -8.00
N ILE A 91 2.15 -1.37 -8.42
CA ILE A 91 3.20 -2.16 -9.05
C ILE A 91 3.70 -3.27 -8.12
N LEU A 92 3.89 -2.97 -6.83
CA LEU A 92 4.27 -3.98 -5.83
C LEU A 92 3.17 -5.04 -5.62
N HIS A 93 1.90 -4.64 -5.56
CA HIS A 93 0.78 -5.58 -5.45
C HIS A 93 0.72 -6.53 -6.65
N GLN A 94 1.01 -6.04 -7.86
CA GLN A 94 1.11 -6.84 -9.09
C GLN A 94 2.32 -7.81 -9.12
N GLY A 95 3.09 -7.92 -8.04
CA GLY A 95 4.26 -8.81 -7.95
C GLY A 95 5.46 -8.31 -8.75
N ARG A 96 5.55 -7.00 -9.01
CA ARG A 96 6.60 -6.38 -9.84
C ARG A 96 7.52 -5.50 -9.01
N ILE A 97 8.68 -5.16 -9.58
CA ILE A 97 9.63 -4.24 -8.96
C ILE A 97 9.24 -2.79 -9.27
N ALA A 98 8.96 -2.01 -8.23
CA ALA A 98 8.77 -0.56 -8.33
C ALA A 98 10.12 0.16 -8.15
N GLU A 99 10.74 0.61 -9.24
CA GLU A 99 11.92 1.46 -9.16
C GLU A 99 11.54 2.88 -8.72
N MET A 100 11.99 3.28 -7.54
CA MET A 100 11.74 4.61 -6.97
C MET A 100 13.04 5.19 -6.44
N LYS A 101 13.29 6.47 -6.76
CA LYS A 101 14.50 7.17 -6.31
C LYS A 101 14.55 7.27 -4.78
N THR A 102 15.74 7.51 -4.25
CA THR A 102 15.91 7.80 -2.82
C THR A 102 15.17 9.10 -2.48
N GLY A 103 14.45 9.11 -1.36
CA GLY A 103 13.60 10.24 -0.96
C GLY A 103 12.13 10.12 -1.37
N GLU A 104 11.77 9.24 -2.31
CA GLU A 104 10.38 9.05 -2.78
C GLU A 104 9.45 8.33 -1.76
N GLY A 105 9.95 8.04 -0.55
CA GLY A 105 9.15 7.42 0.52
C GLY A 105 8.83 5.93 0.31
N LYS A 106 9.79 5.13 -0.17
CA LYS A 106 9.68 3.67 -0.37
C LYS A 106 9.11 2.92 0.84
N THR A 107 9.51 3.31 2.06
CA THR A 107 9.01 2.71 3.30
C THR A 107 7.51 2.92 3.46
N LEU A 108 7.01 4.14 3.23
CA LEU A 108 5.58 4.46 3.28
C LEU A 108 4.80 3.77 2.15
N VAL A 109 5.39 3.63 0.95
CA VAL A 109 4.76 2.90 -0.16
C VAL A 109 4.43 1.46 0.22
N SER A 110 5.30 0.80 0.97
CA SER A 110 5.14 -0.61 1.34
C SER A 110 3.85 -0.89 2.14
N THR A 111 3.31 0.11 2.85
CA THR A 111 2.10 -0.07 3.67
C THR A 111 0.85 -0.33 2.84
N LEU A 112 0.79 0.19 1.61
CA LEU A 112 -0.34 0.02 0.70
C LEU A 112 -0.55 -1.45 0.31
N PRO A 113 0.40 -2.12 -0.39
CA PRO A 113 0.26 -3.51 -0.74
C PRO A 113 0.34 -4.43 0.48
N ALA A 114 1.07 -4.07 1.54
CA ALA A 114 1.14 -4.90 2.74
C ALA A 114 -0.22 -4.98 3.44
N TYR A 115 -0.92 -3.86 3.59
CA TYR A 115 -2.27 -3.85 4.15
C TYR A 115 -3.23 -4.67 3.30
N LEU A 116 -3.30 -4.39 1.99
CA LEU A 116 -4.22 -5.08 1.07
C LEU A 116 -4.04 -6.60 1.13
N ASN A 117 -2.81 -7.08 0.93
CA ASN A 117 -2.54 -8.52 0.91
C ASN A 117 -2.70 -9.17 2.30
N ALA A 118 -2.49 -8.44 3.39
CA ALA A 118 -2.71 -8.97 4.75
C ALA A 118 -4.19 -9.25 5.05
N LEU A 119 -5.13 -8.68 4.29
CA LEU A 119 -6.57 -8.93 4.47
C LEU A 119 -6.96 -10.39 4.24
N GLU A 120 -6.19 -11.15 3.44
CA GLU A 120 -6.40 -12.59 3.27
C GLU A 120 -6.04 -13.43 4.51
N GLY A 121 -5.39 -12.83 5.52
CA GLY A 121 -4.99 -13.54 6.74
C GLY A 121 -3.82 -14.51 6.57
N LYS A 122 -3.17 -14.54 5.39
CA LYS A 122 -2.01 -15.41 5.09
C LYS A 122 -0.67 -14.85 5.57
N GLY A 123 -0.65 -13.59 6.03
CA GLY A 123 0.55 -12.86 6.43
C GLY A 123 1.29 -12.22 5.25
N VAL A 124 2.07 -11.18 5.56
CA VAL A 124 2.94 -10.47 4.61
C VAL A 124 4.31 -10.29 5.24
N HIS A 125 5.37 -10.60 4.51
CA HIS A 125 6.75 -10.37 4.95
C HIS A 125 7.35 -9.17 4.22
N ILE A 126 7.74 -8.15 4.99
CA ILE A 126 8.53 -7.03 4.49
C ILE A 126 10.00 -7.28 4.87
N VAL A 127 10.85 -7.48 3.86
CA VAL A 127 12.27 -7.78 4.05
C VAL A 127 13.10 -6.52 3.90
N THR A 128 13.98 -6.26 4.85
CA THR A 128 14.94 -5.16 4.83
C THR A 128 16.37 -5.71 4.86
N VAL A 129 17.36 -4.83 4.69
CA VAL A 129 18.77 -5.23 4.62
C VAL A 129 19.42 -5.48 5.98
N ASN A 130 18.77 -5.11 7.10
CA ASN A 130 19.28 -5.34 8.45
C ASN A 130 18.19 -5.20 9.54
N ASP A 131 18.49 -5.75 10.71
CA ASP A 131 17.63 -5.75 11.91
C ASP A 131 17.22 -4.34 12.36
N TYR A 132 18.11 -3.35 12.22
CA TYR A 132 17.80 -1.97 12.58
C TYR A 132 16.65 -1.41 11.72
N LEU A 133 16.73 -1.57 10.40
CA LEU A 133 15.68 -1.11 9.48
C LEU A 133 14.41 -1.93 9.64
N ALA A 134 14.52 -3.25 9.86
CA ALA A 134 13.37 -4.09 10.14
C ALA A 134 12.60 -3.61 11.38
N LYS A 135 13.31 -3.37 12.49
CA LYS A 135 12.71 -2.87 13.73
C LYS A 135 12.10 -1.49 13.56
N ARG A 136 12.87 -0.54 13.00
CA ARG A 136 12.40 0.84 12.76
C ARG A 136 11.14 0.86 11.90
N ASP A 137 11.13 0.11 10.79
CA ASP A 137 10.01 0.14 9.85
C ASP A 137 8.78 -0.58 10.44
N ALA A 138 8.97 -1.67 11.18
CA ALA A 138 7.88 -2.35 11.90
C ALA A 138 7.29 -1.50 13.03
N GLU A 139 8.09 -0.70 13.73
CA GLU A 139 7.60 0.23 14.75
C GLU A 139 6.87 1.41 14.11
N TRP A 140 7.48 2.05 13.11
CA TRP A 140 6.98 3.28 12.50
C TRP A 140 5.81 3.07 11.54
N MET A 141 5.99 2.24 10.49
CA MET A 141 4.90 1.95 9.55
C MET A 141 3.83 1.06 10.19
N GLY A 142 4.22 0.27 11.20
CA GLY A 142 3.29 -0.55 11.95
C GLY A 142 2.23 0.24 12.70
N GLU A 143 2.43 1.53 12.98
CA GLU A 143 1.39 2.39 13.56
C GLU A 143 0.16 2.47 12.64
N ILE A 144 0.36 2.57 11.32
CA ILE A 144 -0.74 2.59 10.33
C ILE A 144 -1.49 1.24 10.36
N HIS A 145 -0.76 0.13 10.31
CA HIS A 145 -1.35 -1.21 10.29
C HIS A 145 -2.11 -1.52 11.58
N LYS A 146 -1.53 -1.20 12.74
CA LYS A 146 -2.17 -1.36 14.06
C LYS A 146 -3.37 -0.46 14.22
N PHE A 147 -3.30 0.79 13.75
CA PHE A 147 -4.46 1.68 13.73
C PHE A 147 -5.62 1.02 12.98
N LEU A 148 -5.37 0.44 11.81
CA LEU A 148 -6.37 -0.28 10.99
C LEU A 148 -6.72 -1.69 11.50
N GLY A 149 -6.28 -2.08 12.70
CA GLY A 149 -6.68 -3.34 13.32
C GLY A 149 -5.88 -4.57 12.89
N LEU A 150 -4.76 -4.41 12.20
CA LEU A 150 -3.83 -5.50 11.90
C LEU A 150 -2.79 -5.68 13.00
N THR A 151 -2.23 -6.89 13.10
CA THR A 151 -1.06 -7.17 13.93
C THR A 151 0.22 -6.96 13.14
N VAL A 152 1.30 -6.54 13.82
CA VAL A 152 2.62 -6.35 13.22
C VAL A 152 3.66 -6.98 14.13
N GLY A 153 4.45 -7.89 13.57
CA GLY A 153 5.60 -8.50 14.21
C GLY A 153 6.90 -8.11 13.52
N VAL A 154 8.02 -8.31 14.22
CA VAL A 154 9.37 -8.18 13.67
C VAL A 154 10.21 -9.35 14.15
N VAL A 155 11.03 -9.91 13.27
CA VAL A 155 11.98 -10.99 13.58
C VAL A 155 13.37 -10.37 13.61
N LEU A 156 14.09 -10.56 14.72
CA LEU A 156 15.43 -10.03 14.94
C LEU A 156 16.35 -11.17 15.36
N ASN A 157 17.65 -11.07 15.03
CA ASN A 157 18.61 -12.13 15.36
C ASN A 157 18.74 -12.40 16.87
N SER A 158 18.43 -11.43 17.72
CA SER A 158 18.49 -11.56 19.18
C SER A 158 17.29 -12.30 19.79
N MET A 159 16.28 -12.65 18.99
CA MET A 159 15.07 -13.32 19.47
C MET A 159 15.30 -14.82 19.62
N THR A 160 14.60 -15.44 20.58
CA THR A 160 14.61 -16.90 20.72
C THR A 160 13.80 -17.56 19.60
N PRO A 161 14.27 -18.69 19.04
CA PRO A 161 13.54 -19.48 18.05
C PRO A 161 12.17 -19.95 18.55
#